data_AF-A0A2V8L8S7-F1
#
_entry.id   AF-A0A2V8L8S7-F1
#
_cell.length_a   1.000
_cell.length_b   1.000
_cell.length_c   1.000
_cell.angle_alpha   90.00
_cell.angle_beta   90.00
_cell.angle_gamma   90.00
#
_symmetry.space_group_name_H-M   'P 1'
#
loop_
_entity.id
_entity.type
_entity.pdbx_description
1 polymer ?
#
loop_
_entity_poly.entity_id
_entity_poly.type
_entity_poly.pdbx_seq_one_letter_code
_entity_poly.pdbx_strand_id
1 'polypeptide(L)'
;MSDKDLMNELDPRNACQLEDVAAYLDGELSGAALLRFEDHLKSCAHCDGDLRKQRQLLCTLESAFSDSRAFDLPDNFTRVVTARAENDLSGVRNRREGRRALQLCAAMALVSFALLGAATRVVVWDPLRTFFRVTRALLDLVWQATSEAISTALVLLRVIGQAVFPAKNGLGVFLTIVFLGSVSFLLLLIAKYHRAEIVE
;
A
#
# COMPACT_ATOMS: atom_id res chain seq x y z
N MET A 1 -2.29 -57.57 -39.80
CA MET A 1 -2.27 -56.21 -39.26
C MET A 1 -3.72 -55.83 -39.05
N SER A 2 -4.26 -56.12 -37.87
CA SER A 2 -5.70 -56.12 -37.63
C SER A 2 -6.17 -54.79 -37.05
N ASP A 3 -7.25 -54.32 -37.62
CA ASP A 3 -8.16 -53.20 -37.35
C ASP A 3 -8.71 -53.10 -35.90
N LYS A 4 -8.05 -53.73 -34.93
CA LYS A 4 -8.44 -53.73 -33.51
C LYS A 4 -7.63 -52.77 -32.66
N ASP A 5 -6.46 -52.35 -33.13
CA ASP A 5 -5.59 -51.44 -32.39
C ASP A 5 -5.96 -49.96 -32.60
N LEU A 6 -6.82 -49.63 -33.56
CA LEU A 6 -7.26 -48.25 -33.84
C LEU A 6 -8.57 -47.84 -33.13
N MET A 7 -9.24 -48.77 -32.43
CA MET A 7 -10.50 -48.50 -31.71
C MET A 7 -10.40 -48.65 -30.18
N ASN A 8 -9.19 -48.70 -29.61
CA ASN A 8 -9.00 -48.69 -28.16
C ASN A 8 -8.49 -47.34 -27.60
N GLU A 9 -8.46 -46.29 -28.43
CA GLU A 9 -7.94 -44.96 -28.06
C GLU A 9 -9.03 -43.88 -27.89
N LEU A 10 -10.32 -44.27 -27.89
CA LEU A 10 -11.45 -43.32 -27.77
C LEU A 10 -12.64 -43.87 -26.95
N ASP A 11 -12.41 -44.59 -25.85
CA ASP A 11 -13.44 -44.74 -24.81
C ASP A 11 -13.14 -43.79 -23.63
N PRO A 12 -13.84 -42.66 -23.49
CA PRO A 12 -13.66 -41.72 -22.39
C PRO A 12 -14.02 -42.31 -21.01
N ARG A 13 -14.49 -43.56 -20.95
CA ARG A 13 -14.76 -44.29 -19.69
C ARG A 13 -13.59 -45.15 -19.19
N ASN A 14 -12.54 -45.33 -19.99
CA ASN A 14 -11.37 -46.16 -19.64
C ASN A 14 -10.04 -45.39 -19.58
N ALA A 15 -10.04 -44.09 -19.88
CA ALA A 15 -8.87 -43.25 -19.69
C ALA A 15 -8.70 -42.96 -18.19
N CYS A 16 -7.78 -43.68 -17.55
CA CYS A 16 -7.38 -43.42 -16.17
C CYS A 16 -6.67 -42.05 -16.14
N GLN A 17 -7.32 -41.03 -15.58
CA GLN A 17 -6.67 -39.74 -15.35
C GLN A 17 -5.99 -39.82 -13.98
N LEU A 18 -4.66 -39.82 -13.98
CA LEU A 18 -3.87 -39.93 -12.76
C LEU A 18 -4.11 -38.72 -11.84
N GLU A 19 -4.43 -37.58 -12.44
CA GLU A 19 -4.80 -36.33 -11.79
C GLU A 19 -6.05 -36.47 -10.93
N ASP A 20 -7.04 -37.27 -11.37
CA ASP A 20 -8.28 -37.50 -10.61
C ASP A 20 -8.02 -38.31 -9.32
N VAL A 21 -7.00 -39.18 -9.32
CA VAL A 21 -6.60 -39.94 -8.11
C VAL A 21 -6.04 -38.99 -7.04
N ALA A 22 -5.19 -38.03 -7.44
CA ALA A 22 -4.64 -37.03 -6.53
C ALA A 22 -5.72 -36.06 -6.05
N ALA A 23 -6.53 -35.52 -6.98
CA ALA A 23 -7.63 -34.62 -6.65
C ALA A 23 -8.68 -35.27 -5.73
N TYR A 24 -8.92 -36.58 -5.87
CA TYR A 24 -9.77 -37.34 -4.95
C TYR A 24 -9.17 -37.46 -3.55
N LEU A 25 -7.85 -37.66 -3.44
CA LEU A 25 -7.16 -37.77 -2.15
C LEU A 25 -7.10 -36.44 -1.41
N ASP A 26 -6.89 -35.35 -2.13
CA ASP A 26 -6.83 -33.99 -1.56
C ASP A 26 -8.22 -33.39 -1.31
N GLY A 27 -9.29 -34.09 -1.72
CA GLY A 27 -10.68 -33.65 -1.52
C GLY A 27 -11.13 -32.53 -2.47
N GLU A 28 -10.41 -32.32 -3.57
CA GLU A 28 -10.69 -31.29 -4.57
C GLU A 28 -11.81 -31.70 -5.55
N LEU A 29 -12.12 -33.00 -5.66
CA LEU A 29 -13.26 -33.49 -6.44
C LEU A 29 -14.58 -33.23 -5.71
N SER A 30 -15.52 -32.57 -6.40
CA SER A 30 -16.86 -32.29 -5.86
C SER A 30 -17.98 -32.62 -6.85
N GLY A 31 -19.18 -32.84 -6.32
CA GLY A 31 -20.41 -33.02 -7.11
C GLY A 31 -20.35 -34.17 -8.11
N ALA A 32 -20.59 -33.89 -9.39
CA ALA A 32 -20.69 -34.90 -10.43
C ALA A 32 -19.34 -35.56 -10.78
N ALA A 33 -18.21 -34.88 -10.57
CA ALA A 33 -16.89 -35.42 -10.84
C ALA A 33 -16.53 -36.51 -9.80
N LEU A 34 -16.84 -36.26 -8.52
CA LEU A 34 -16.66 -37.22 -7.44
C LEU A 34 -17.43 -38.52 -7.70
N LEU A 35 -18.72 -38.43 -8.03
CA LEU A 35 -19.57 -39.60 -8.29
C LEU A 35 -19.07 -40.44 -9.49
N ARG A 36 -18.60 -39.78 -10.56
CA ARG A 36 -18.04 -40.46 -11.73
C ARG A 36 -16.74 -41.17 -11.40
N PHE A 37 -15.88 -40.54 -10.61
CA PHE A 37 -14.61 -41.12 -10.20
C PHE A 37 -14.82 -42.31 -9.24
N GLU A 38 -15.76 -42.22 -8.30
CA GLU A 38 -16.12 -43.33 -7.41
C GLU A 38 -16.70 -44.53 -8.16
N ASP A 39 -17.48 -44.29 -9.22
CA ASP A 39 -17.98 -45.36 -10.08
C ASP A 39 -16.85 -45.99 -10.92
N HIS A 40 -15.92 -45.16 -11.41
CA HIS A 40 -14.71 -45.62 -12.10
C HIS A 40 -13.80 -46.46 -11.18
N LEU A 41 -13.62 -46.07 -9.92
CA LEU A 41 -12.82 -46.83 -8.94
C LEU A 41 -13.33 -48.25 -8.70
N LYS A 42 -14.65 -48.48 -8.81
CA LYS A 42 -15.24 -49.82 -8.65
C LYS A 42 -14.88 -50.78 -9.79
N SER A 43 -14.57 -50.23 -10.97
CA SER A 43 -14.32 -51.00 -12.19
C SER A 43 -12.85 -51.00 -12.62
N CYS A 44 -12.06 -50.01 -12.19
CA CYS A 44 -10.67 -49.86 -12.58
C CYS A 44 -9.69 -50.27 -11.46
N ALA A 45 -9.07 -51.45 -11.62
CA ALA A 45 -8.06 -51.94 -10.69
C ALA A 45 -6.76 -51.11 -10.67
N HIS A 46 -6.47 -50.39 -11.76
CA HIS A 46 -5.28 -49.54 -11.85
C HIS A 46 -5.41 -48.31 -10.94
N CYS A 47 -6.53 -47.59 -11.04
CA CYS A 47 -6.83 -46.42 -10.21
C CYS A 47 -6.96 -46.77 -8.73
N ASP A 48 -7.58 -47.91 -8.38
CA ASP A 48 -7.61 -48.39 -6.99
C ASP A 48 -6.20 -48.72 -6.46
N GLY A 49 -5.36 -49.34 -7.30
CA GLY A 49 -3.96 -49.63 -6.96
C GLY A 49 -3.15 -48.35 -6.68
N ASP A 50 -3.29 -47.32 -7.52
CA ASP A 50 -2.55 -46.07 -7.34
C ASP A 50 -3.08 -45.24 -6.16
N LEU A 51 -4.39 -45.25 -5.93
CA LEU A 51 -5.01 -44.65 -4.74
C LEU A 51 -4.44 -45.26 -3.45
N ARG A 52 -4.29 -46.59 -3.41
CA ARG A 52 -3.72 -47.30 -2.26
C ARG A 52 -2.24 -46.96 -2.04
N LYS A 53 -1.43 -46.89 -3.11
CA LYS A 53 -0.01 -46.50 -3.02
C LYS A 53 0.13 -45.09 -2.44
N GLN A 54 -0.65 -44.14 -2.95
CA GLN A 54 -0.59 -42.76 -2.47
C GLN A 54 -1.08 -42.64 -1.01
N ARG A 55 -2.15 -43.34 -0.62
CA ARG A 55 -2.58 -43.43 0.79
C ARG A 55 -1.50 -44.04 1.69
N GLN A 56 -0.86 -45.11 1.25
CA GLN A 56 0.20 -45.77 2.01
C GLN A 56 1.39 -44.82 2.23
N LEU A 57 1.76 -44.02 1.23
CA LEU A 57 2.79 -42.98 1.38
C LEU A 57 2.36 -41.93 2.40
N LEU A 58 1.14 -41.42 2.33
CA LEU A 58 0.61 -40.45 3.31
C LEU A 58 0.59 -41.03 4.73
N CYS A 59 0.16 -42.28 4.92
CA CYS A 59 0.20 -42.95 6.21
C CYS A 59 1.64 -43.13 6.72
N THR A 60 2.58 -43.44 5.84
CA THR A 60 4.00 -43.60 6.20
C THR A 60 4.60 -42.27 6.63
N LEU A 61 4.32 -41.19 5.89
CA LEU A 61 4.71 -39.83 6.25
C LEU A 61 4.10 -39.43 7.60
N GLU A 62 2.80 -39.64 7.78
CA GLU A 62 2.13 -39.32 9.04
C GLU A 62 2.77 -40.08 10.21
N SER A 63 3.09 -41.37 10.04
CA SER A 63 3.78 -42.14 11.08
C SER A 63 5.20 -41.62 11.37
N ALA A 64 5.98 -41.27 10.33
CA ALA A 64 7.33 -40.73 10.48
C ALA A 64 7.33 -39.35 11.17
N PHE A 65 6.31 -38.53 10.89
CA PHE A 65 6.10 -37.22 11.53
C PHE A 65 5.37 -37.30 12.87
N SER A 66 4.69 -38.40 13.17
CA SER A 66 4.04 -38.64 14.47
C SER A 66 5.06 -39.10 15.51
N ASP A 67 6.00 -39.97 15.14
CA ASP A 67 7.11 -40.39 16.02
C ASP A 67 8.07 -39.25 16.36
N SER A 68 8.16 -38.23 15.49
CA SER A 68 8.95 -37.02 15.74
C SER A 68 8.16 -35.91 16.47
N ARG A 69 6.90 -36.16 16.87
CA ARG A 69 5.98 -35.14 17.41
C ARG A 69 5.96 -35.01 18.94
N ALA A 70 7.04 -35.39 19.62
CA ALA A 70 7.34 -34.88 20.96
C ALA A 70 8.06 -33.52 20.90
N PHE A 71 7.63 -32.63 20.00
CA PHE A 71 8.00 -31.22 20.09
C PHE A 71 7.05 -30.58 21.10
N ASP A 72 7.54 -30.27 22.30
CA ASP A 72 6.85 -29.42 23.25
C ASP A 72 6.65 -28.05 22.59
N LEU A 73 5.47 -27.86 22.03
CA LEU A 73 5.06 -26.61 21.43
C LEU A 73 4.83 -25.63 22.59
N PRO A 74 5.49 -24.46 22.60
CA PRO A 74 5.25 -23.46 23.64
C PRO A 74 3.77 -23.10 23.72
N ASP A 75 3.22 -22.96 24.93
CA ASP A 75 1.78 -22.68 25.14
C ASP A 75 1.27 -21.43 24.39
N ASN A 76 2.18 -20.51 24.07
CA ASN A 76 1.88 -19.28 23.34
C ASN A 76 2.04 -19.39 21.81
N PHE A 77 2.47 -20.53 21.26
CA PHE A 77 2.71 -20.69 19.82
C PHE A 77 1.46 -20.36 19.01
N THR A 78 0.31 -20.93 19.39
CA THR A 78 -0.97 -20.68 18.70
C THR A 78 -1.32 -19.20 18.74
N ARG A 79 -1.15 -18.53 19.88
CA ARG A 79 -1.40 -17.09 20.04
C ARG A 79 -0.47 -16.23 19.19
N VAL A 80 0.82 -16.58 19.12
CA VAL A 80 1.82 -15.84 18.36
C VAL A 80 1.59 -16.04 16.85
N VAL A 81 1.27 -17.26 16.42
CA VAL A 81 1.01 -17.58 15.02
C VAL A 81 -0.30 -16.95 14.55
N THR A 82 -1.37 -16.98 15.35
CA THR A 82 -2.62 -16.30 14.98
C THR A 82 -2.44 -14.79 14.93
N ALA A 83 -1.82 -14.19 15.95
CA ALA A 83 -1.55 -12.76 15.96
C ALA A 83 -0.66 -12.32 14.79
N ARG A 84 0.28 -13.17 14.37
CA ARG A 84 1.13 -12.91 13.21
C ARG A 84 0.41 -13.14 11.90
N ALA A 85 -0.42 -14.17 11.76
CA ALA A 85 -1.22 -14.40 10.56
C ALA A 85 -2.25 -13.28 10.33
N GLU A 86 -2.84 -12.76 11.41
CA GLU A 86 -3.79 -11.63 11.36
C GLU A 86 -3.09 -10.30 11.01
N ASN A 87 -1.91 -10.03 11.57
CA ASN A 87 -1.20 -8.77 11.33
C ASN A 87 -0.30 -8.78 10.08
N ASP A 88 0.22 -9.94 9.69
CA ASP A 88 1.21 -10.07 8.63
C ASP A 88 0.55 -10.37 7.28
N LEU A 89 -0.31 -9.46 6.83
CA LEU A 89 -0.81 -9.42 5.45
C LEU A 89 0.19 -8.75 4.50
N SER A 90 1.43 -8.51 4.94
CA SER A 90 2.44 -7.76 4.20
C SER A 90 2.89 -8.49 2.92
N GLY A 91 2.74 -9.81 2.87
CA GLY A 91 3.06 -10.66 1.71
C GLY A 91 1.95 -10.78 0.65
N VAL A 92 0.68 -10.53 1.01
CA VAL A 92 -0.45 -10.66 0.07
C VAL A 92 -0.62 -9.42 -0.80
N ARG A 93 -0.21 -8.25 -0.29
CA ARG A 93 -0.42 -6.98 -1.00
C ARG A 93 0.86 -6.50 -1.65
N ASN A 94 1.05 -6.86 -2.91
CA ASN A 94 2.16 -6.37 -3.71
C ASN A 94 2.11 -4.83 -3.75
N ARG A 95 3.14 -4.16 -3.21
CA ARG A 95 3.20 -2.67 -3.16
C ARG A 95 3.03 -2.04 -4.55
N ARG A 96 3.35 -2.76 -5.63
CA ARG A 96 3.11 -2.34 -7.02
C ARG A 96 1.62 -2.32 -7.39
N GLU A 97 0.82 -3.24 -6.88
CA GLU A 97 -0.64 -3.27 -7.10
C GLU A 97 -1.34 -2.14 -6.34
N GLY A 98 -0.91 -1.85 -5.10
CA GLY A 98 -1.41 -0.71 -4.35
C GLY A 98 -1.20 0.63 -5.07
N ARG A 99 -0.04 0.82 -5.73
CA ARG A 99 0.23 2.02 -6.54
C ARG A 99 -0.67 2.09 -7.78
N ARG A 100 -0.95 0.96 -8.44
CA ARG A 100 -1.84 0.92 -9.61
C ARG A 100 -3.29 1.23 -9.23
N ALA A 101 -3.78 0.68 -8.13
CA ALA A 101 -5.12 1.00 -7.62
C ALA A 101 -5.25 2.48 -7.28
N LEU A 102 -4.25 3.05 -6.60
CA LEU A 102 -4.22 4.48 -6.25
C LEU A 102 -4.16 5.38 -7.49
N GLN A 103 -3.40 4.98 -8.51
CA GLN A 103 -3.36 5.67 -9.81
C GLN A 103 -4.73 5.66 -10.51
N LEU A 104 -5.44 4.53 -10.51
CA LEU A 104 -6.78 4.43 -11.08
C LEU A 104 -7.80 5.28 -10.30
N CYS A 105 -7.75 5.27 -8.97
CA CYS A 105 -8.59 6.14 -8.15
C CYS A 105 -8.32 7.62 -8.41
N ALA A 106 -7.05 8.02 -8.52
CA ALA A 106 -6.67 9.40 -8.82
C ALA A 106 -7.12 9.82 -10.23
N ALA A 107 -6.97 8.95 -11.23
CA ALA A 107 -7.43 9.19 -12.59
C ALA A 107 -8.96 9.37 -12.63
N MET A 108 -9.72 8.50 -11.96
CA MET A 108 -11.17 8.61 -11.86
C MET A 108 -11.61 9.90 -11.14
N ALA A 109 -10.91 10.30 -10.08
CA ALA A 109 -11.18 11.55 -9.39
C ALA A 109 -10.95 12.77 -10.30
N LEU A 110 -9.85 12.78 -11.06
CA LEU A 110 -9.56 13.84 -12.03
C LEU A 110 -10.60 13.92 -13.14
N VAL A 111 -11.04 12.77 -13.68
CA VAL A 111 -12.10 12.71 -14.70
C VAL A 111 -13.41 13.27 -14.15
N SER A 112 -13.81 12.86 -12.94
CA SER A 112 -15.00 13.39 -12.27
C SER A 112 -14.91 14.90 -12.07
N PHE A 113 -13.74 15.41 -11.63
CA PHE A 113 -13.54 16.84 -11.43
C PHE A 113 -13.55 17.62 -12.76
N ALA A 114 -12.99 17.05 -13.82
CA ALA A 114 -13.02 17.62 -15.16
C ALA A 114 -14.45 17.68 -15.73
N LEU A 115 -15.25 16.63 -15.53
CA LEU A 115 -16.67 16.60 -15.93
C LEU A 115 -17.50 17.61 -15.13
N LEU A 116 -17.29 17.71 -13.82
CA LEU A 116 -17.92 18.74 -12.98
C LEU A 116 -17.53 20.15 -13.43
N GLY A 117 -16.25 20.36 -13.74
CA GLY A 117 -15.73 21.64 -14.24
C GLY A 117 -16.25 21.99 -15.64
N ALA A 118 -16.46 21.00 -16.51
CA ALA A 118 -17.05 21.19 -17.84
C ALA A 118 -18.55 21.53 -17.75
N ALA A 119 -19.30 20.86 -16.86
CA ALA A 119 -20.72 21.11 -16.65
C ALA A 119 -20.98 22.46 -15.96
N THR A 120 -20.12 22.87 -15.02
CA THR A 120 -20.24 24.16 -14.31
C THR A 120 -19.61 25.34 -15.05
N ARG A 121 -18.97 25.09 -16.20
CA ARG A 121 -18.28 26.12 -17.00
C ARG A 121 -19.21 27.26 -17.44
N VAL A 122 -20.51 26.99 -17.56
CA VAL A 122 -21.53 27.95 -18.00
C VAL A 122 -22.09 28.80 -16.86
N VAL A 123 -21.83 28.45 -15.59
CA VAL A 123 -22.45 29.09 -14.41
C VAL A 123 -21.41 29.75 -13.48
N VAL A 124 -20.15 29.30 -13.48
CA VAL A 124 -19.14 29.72 -12.47
C VAL A 124 -18.06 30.67 -13.02
N TRP A 125 -17.89 30.79 -14.34
CA TRP A 125 -16.80 31.60 -14.91
C TRP A 125 -16.98 33.11 -14.78
N ASP A 126 -18.22 33.61 -14.68
CA ASP A 126 -18.50 35.04 -14.48
C ASP A 126 -18.16 35.53 -13.06
N PRO A 127 -18.56 34.86 -11.95
CA PRO A 127 -18.19 35.30 -10.61
C PRO A 127 -16.70 35.10 -10.28
N LEU A 128 -16.02 34.13 -10.90
CA LEU A 128 -14.61 33.83 -10.60
C LEU A 128 -13.65 34.91 -11.13
N ARG A 129 -13.94 35.53 -12.28
CA ARG A 129 -13.12 36.65 -12.80
C ARG A 129 -13.15 37.87 -11.89
N THR A 130 -14.29 38.14 -11.27
CA THR A 130 -14.46 39.29 -10.36
C THR A 130 -13.70 39.07 -9.06
N PHE A 131 -13.74 37.84 -8.52
CA PHE A 131 -12.99 37.48 -7.32
C PHE A 131 -11.48 37.59 -7.55
N PHE A 132 -10.95 36.97 -8.62
CA PHE A 132 -9.52 37.06 -8.93
C PHE A 132 -9.04 38.49 -9.21
N ARG A 133 -9.89 39.35 -9.78
CA ARG A 133 -9.54 40.77 -10.00
C ARG A 133 -9.41 41.53 -8.68
N VAL A 134 -10.34 41.32 -7.75
CA VAL A 134 -10.31 41.96 -6.42
C VAL A 134 -9.14 41.43 -5.60
N THR A 135 -8.89 40.11 -5.60
CA THR A 135 -7.76 39.52 -4.87
C THR A 135 -6.43 39.98 -5.43
N ARG A 136 -6.27 40.06 -6.76
CA ARG A 136 -5.05 40.59 -7.39
C ARG A 136 -4.85 42.07 -7.07
N ALA A 137 -5.91 42.88 -7.08
CA ALA A 137 -5.82 44.29 -6.72
C ALA A 137 -5.43 44.49 -5.24
N LEU A 138 -5.97 43.69 -4.32
CA LEU A 138 -5.57 43.70 -2.91
C LEU A 138 -4.12 43.24 -2.73
N LEU A 139 -3.71 42.21 -3.46
CA LEU A 139 -2.34 41.70 -3.42
C LEU A 139 -1.34 42.74 -3.95
N ASP A 140 -1.67 43.43 -5.05
CA ASP A 140 -0.84 44.50 -5.60
C ASP A 140 -0.73 45.68 -4.62
N LEU A 141 -1.81 46.06 -3.92
CA LEU A 141 -1.75 47.08 -2.88
C LEU A 141 -0.84 46.68 -1.70
N VAL A 142 -0.99 45.44 -1.22
CA VAL A 142 -0.16 44.92 -0.12
C VAL A 142 1.30 44.80 -0.57
N TRP A 143 1.54 44.35 -1.80
CA TRP A 143 2.88 44.23 -2.37
C TRP A 143 3.55 45.59 -2.51
N GLN A 144 2.82 46.58 -3.01
CA GLN A 144 3.35 47.93 -3.19
C GLN A 144 3.65 48.59 -1.84
N ALA A 145 2.74 48.49 -0.87
CA ALA A 145 2.95 49.01 0.49
C ALA A 145 4.12 48.34 1.22
N THR A 146 4.27 47.01 1.07
CA THR A 146 5.41 46.29 1.65
C THR A 146 6.72 46.62 0.96
N SER A 147 6.73 46.76 -0.37
CA SER A 147 7.95 47.12 -1.11
C SER A 147 8.49 48.51 -0.73
N GLU A 148 7.61 49.49 -0.51
CA GLU A 148 7.97 50.83 -0.07
C GLU A 148 8.49 50.82 1.39
N ALA A 149 7.84 50.05 2.28
CA ALA A 149 8.28 49.87 3.66
C ALA A 149 9.65 49.18 3.77
N ILE A 150 9.93 48.19 2.91
CA ILE A 150 11.22 47.49 2.87
C ILE A 150 12.32 48.44 2.40
N SER A 151 12.06 49.27 1.40
CA SER A 151 13.05 50.21 0.88
C SER A 151 13.48 51.25 1.94
N THR A 152 12.52 51.77 2.70
CA THR A 152 12.78 52.74 3.78
C THR A 152 13.45 52.08 4.98
N ALA A 153 13.06 50.85 5.34
CA ALA A 153 13.71 50.07 6.38
C ALA A 153 15.17 49.73 6.04
N LEU A 154 15.48 49.41 4.78
CA LEU A 154 16.85 49.12 4.35
C LEU A 154 17.74 50.37 4.39
N VAL A 155 17.22 51.54 4.04
CA VAL A 155 17.96 52.81 4.16
C VAL A 155 18.24 53.11 5.64
N LEU A 156 17.24 52.99 6.52
CA LEU A 156 17.40 53.15 7.96
C LEU A 156 18.40 52.14 8.55
N LEU A 157 18.32 50.86 8.15
CA LEU A 157 19.22 49.81 8.59
C LEU A 157 20.66 50.09 8.13
N ARG A 158 20.85 50.60 6.91
CA ARG A 158 22.17 50.97 6.38
C ARG A 158 22.74 52.18 7.11
N VAL A 159 21.93 53.19 7.43
CA VAL A 159 22.34 54.39 8.17
C VAL A 159 22.69 54.04 9.62
N ILE A 160 21.86 53.24 10.30
CA ILE A 160 22.13 52.76 11.66
C ILE A 160 23.35 51.83 11.66
N GLY A 161 23.45 50.92 10.69
CA GLY A 161 24.61 50.05 10.54
C GLY A 161 25.90 50.85 10.38
N GLN A 162 25.93 51.83 9.47
CA GLN A 162 27.10 52.68 9.26
C GLN A 162 27.47 53.52 10.48
N ALA A 163 26.51 53.86 11.36
CA ALA A 163 26.77 54.57 12.62
C ALA A 163 27.26 53.62 13.74
N VAL A 164 26.80 52.36 13.76
CA VAL A 164 27.08 51.39 14.81
C VAL A 164 28.37 50.60 14.56
N PHE A 165 28.72 50.31 13.31
CA PHE A 165 29.94 49.56 12.96
C PHE A 165 31.29 50.24 13.30
N PRO A 166 31.46 51.57 13.22
CA PRO A 166 32.72 52.21 13.63
C PRO A 166 32.81 52.46 15.15
N ALA A 167 31.73 52.27 15.91
CA ALA A 167 31.75 52.41 17.36
C ALA A 167 32.21 51.10 18.03
N LYS A 168 33.12 51.18 19.01
CA LYS A 168 33.64 50.02 19.79
C LYS A 168 32.57 49.08 20.37
N ASN A 169 31.31 49.52 20.46
CA ASN A 169 30.18 48.76 21.01
C ASN A 169 29.29 48.08 19.95
N GLY A 170 29.60 48.22 18.64
CA GLY A 170 28.78 47.67 17.56
C GLY A 170 28.70 46.13 17.52
N LEU A 171 29.78 45.47 17.98
CA LEU A 171 29.80 44.01 18.15
C LEU A 171 28.75 43.54 19.16
N GLY A 172 28.50 44.31 20.22
CA GLY A 172 27.51 43.98 21.25
C GLY A 172 26.09 43.98 20.71
N VAL A 173 25.74 44.96 19.87
CA VAL A 173 24.41 45.06 19.26
C VAL A 173 24.17 43.96 18.22
N PHE A 174 25.21 43.60 17.47
CA PHE A 174 25.11 42.47 16.53
C PHE A 174 24.88 41.14 17.26
N LEU A 175 25.63 40.90 18.34
CA LEU A 175 25.48 39.68 19.15
C LEU A 175 24.10 39.60 19.82
N THR A 176 23.52 40.70 20.29
CA THR A 176 22.18 40.69 20.88
C THR A 176 21.09 40.39 19.85
N ILE A 177 21.19 40.91 18.63
CA ILE A 177 20.24 40.61 17.54
C ILE A 177 20.33 39.14 17.13
N VAL A 178 21.54 38.60 16.98
CA VAL A 178 21.75 37.18 16.67
C VAL A 178 21.22 36.29 17.80
N PHE A 179 21.45 36.66 19.06
CA PHE A 179 20.93 35.95 20.21
C PHE A 179 19.40 35.93 20.25
N LEU A 180 18.74 37.08 20.06
CA LEU A 180 17.28 37.16 19.97
C LEU A 180 16.74 36.30 18.81
N GLY A 181 17.36 36.35 17.64
CA GLY A 181 16.99 35.52 16.49
C GLY A 181 17.11 34.02 16.78
N SER A 182 18.19 33.60 17.45
CA SER A 182 18.39 32.22 17.87
C SER A 182 17.34 31.76 18.88
N VAL A 183 16.97 32.59 19.86
CA VAL A 183 15.93 32.28 20.85
C VAL A 183 14.57 32.13 20.17
N SER A 184 14.20 33.04 19.26
CA SER A 184 12.95 32.94 18.50
C SER A 184 12.90 31.68 17.62
N PHE A 185 14.01 31.32 16.97
CA PHE A 185 14.08 30.09 16.17
C PHE A 185 13.90 28.83 17.03
N LEU A 186 14.51 28.80 18.21
CA LEU A 186 14.37 27.70 19.16
C LEU A 186 12.92 27.55 19.64
N LEU A 187 12.24 28.66 19.93
CA LEU A 187 10.82 28.65 20.31
C LEU A 187 9.92 28.14 19.18
N LEU A 188 10.23 28.48 17.92
CA LEU A 188 9.51 27.96 16.76
C LEU A 188 9.70 26.45 16.57
N LEU A 189 10.91 25.95 16.82
CA LEU A 189 11.19 24.51 16.78
C LEU A 189 10.44 23.76 17.88
N ILE A 190 10.42 24.29 19.11
CA ILE A 190 9.65 23.71 20.22
C ILE A 190 8.16 23.68 19.89
N ALA A 191 7.60 24.77 19.35
CA ALA A 191 6.20 24.82 18.95
C ALA A 191 5.86 23.84 17.82
N LYS A 192 6.78 23.60 16.88
CA LYS A 192 6.61 22.59 15.82
C LYS A 192 6.74 21.16 16.34
N TYR A 193 7.68 20.91 17.24
CA TYR A 193 7.88 19.60 17.85
C TYR A 193 6.65 19.18 18.67
N HIS A 194 6.12 20.10 19.49
CA HIS A 194 4.92 19.85 20.27
C HIS A 194 3.67 19.59 19.40
N ARG A 195 3.62 20.08 18.15
CA ARG A 195 2.54 19.73 17.21
C ARG A 195 2.72 18.35 16.57
N ALA A 196 3.95 17.86 16.45
CA ALA A 196 4.21 16.54 15.88
C ALA A 196 3.85 15.41 16.88
N GLU A 197 4.06 15.65 18.17
CA GLU A 197 3.77 14.69 19.25
C GLU A 197 2.27 14.50 19.55
N ILE A 198 1.40 15.44 19.14
CA ILE A 198 -0.07 15.31 19.32
C ILE A 198 -0.71 14.47 18.19
N VAL A 199 0.06 14.11 17.14
CA VAL A 199 -0.44 13.43 15.93
C VAL A 199 -0.06 11.93 15.88
N GLU A 200 0.67 11.43 16.88
CA GLU A 200 0.98 9.99 17.08
C GLU A 200 0.16 9.42 18.25
#